data_AF-A0A6B3FN94-F1
#
_entry.id   AF-A0A6B3FN94-F1
#
_cell.length_a   1.000
_cell.length_b   1.000
_cell.length_c   1.000
_cell.angle_alpha   90.00
_cell.angle_beta   90.00
_cell.angle_gamma   90.00
#
_symmetry.space_group_name_H-M   'P 1'
#
loop_
_entity.id
_entity.type
_entity.pdbx_description
1 polymer ?
#
loop_
_entity_poly.entity_id
_entity_poly.type
_entity_poly.pdbx_seq_one_letter_code
_entity_poly.pdbx_strand_id
1 'polypeptide(L)'
;MSDAFDPTQVSGPAAAGFPFASGVDPEVLRRRALDALLAARDRTTLLTDSVDDGELTAQHSPLMSPLVWDLAHIGNQEEQWLLRAVG
;
A
#
# COMPACT_ATOMS: atom_id res chain seq x y z
N MET A 1 -44.74 -16.80 16.41
CA MET A 1 -44.79 -15.58 15.59
C MET A 1 -43.35 -15.21 15.32
N SER A 2 -42.75 -15.86 14.32
CA SER A 2 -41.33 -15.72 13.96
C SER A 2 -41.19 -14.60 12.94
N ASP A 3 -40.45 -13.56 13.28
CA ASP A 3 -40.02 -12.55 12.32
C ASP A 3 -38.73 -13.07 11.67
N ALA A 4 -38.83 -13.51 10.42
CA ALA A 4 -37.68 -13.92 9.62
C ALA A 4 -37.01 -12.66 9.07
N PHE A 5 -35.72 -12.48 9.35
CA PHE A 5 -34.91 -11.45 8.73
C PHE A 5 -34.87 -11.68 7.21
N ASP A 6 -35.46 -10.76 6.44
CA ASP A 6 -35.47 -10.77 4.98
C ASP A 6 -34.20 -10.07 4.43
N PRO A 7 -33.25 -10.82 3.86
CA PRO A 7 -32.00 -10.26 3.36
C PRO A 7 -32.17 -9.42 2.08
N THR A 8 -33.37 -9.33 1.50
CA THR A 8 -33.62 -8.51 0.30
C THR A 8 -33.94 -7.04 0.59
N GLN A 9 -34.11 -6.66 1.87
CA GLN A 9 -34.50 -5.31 2.28
C GLN A 9 -33.31 -4.35 2.54
N VAL A 10 -32.06 -4.75 2.34
CA VAL A 10 -30.91 -3.83 2.46
C VAL A 10 -30.70 -3.05 1.16
N SER A 11 -31.61 -2.12 0.87
CA SER A 11 -31.32 -1.04 -0.08
C SER A 11 -30.62 0.10 0.66
N GLY A 12 -29.31 -0.05 0.85
CA GLY A 12 -28.45 1.09 1.18
C GLY A 12 -28.38 2.05 0.00
N PRO A 13 -28.12 3.35 0.22
CA PRO A 13 -27.93 4.29 -0.88
C PRO A 13 -26.85 3.72 -1.80
N ALA A 14 -27.15 3.65 -3.10
CA ALA A 14 -26.16 3.38 -4.12
C ALA A 14 -24.93 4.21 -3.78
N ALA A 15 -23.80 3.56 -3.55
CA ALA A 15 -22.55 4.23 -3.26
C ALA A 15 -22.33 5.24 -4.37
N ALA A 16 -22.68 6.51 -4.10
CA ALA A 16 -22.32 7.61 -4.94
C ALA A 16 -20.81 7.50 -5.05
N GLY A 17 -20.35 7.09 -6.24
CA GLY A 17 -18.93 6.82 -6.47
C GLY A 17 -18.14 7.97 -5.90
N PHE A 18 -17.08 7.67 -5.16
CA PHE A 18 -16.13 8.69 -4.74
C PHE A 18 -15.86 9.56 -5.97
N PRO A 19 -16.02 10.89 -5.88
CA PRO A 19 -15.80 11.75 -7.01
C PRO A 19 -14.32 11.64 -7.38
N PHE A 20 -14.00 10.70 -8.25
CA PHE A 20 -12.71 10.65 -8.91
C PHE A 20 -12.64 11.98 -9.63
N ALA A 21 -11.69 12.81 -9.18
CA ALA A 21 -11.47 14.16 -9.67
C ALA A 21 -11.48 14.12 -11.20
N SER A 22 -12.62 14.51 -11.77
CA SER A 22 -12.80 14.48 -13.21
C SER A 22 -11.97 15.64 -13.74
N GLY A 23 -10.83 15.34 -14.37
CA GLY A 23 -9.96 16.35 -14.97
C GLY A 23 -8.46 16.29 -14.62
N VAL A 24 -7.98 15.29 -13.88
CA VAL A 24 -6.53 15.12 -13.70
C VAL A 24 -5.95 14.30 -14.85
N ASP A 25 -4.96 14.86 -15.54
CA ASP A 25 -4.21 14.17 -16.59
C ASP A 25 -3.49 12.92 -16.02
N PRO A 26 -3.76 11.72 -16.54
CA PRO A 26 -3.09 10.50 -16.12
C PRO A 26 -1.56 10.56 -16.20
N GLU A 27 -0.98 11.29 -17.15
CA GLU A 27 0.48 11.44 -17.24
C GLU A 27 1.04 12.29 -16.10
N VAL A 28 0.31 13.33 -15.70
CA VAL A 28 0.67 14.14 -14.51
C VAL A 28 0.62 13.28 -13.24
N LEU A 29 -0.37 12.41 -13.12
CA LEU A 29 -0.45 11.46 -11.99
C LEU A 29 0.69 10.45 -12.03
N ARG A 30 1.00 9.89 -13.20
CA ARG A 30 2.11 8.95 -13.39
C ARG A 30 3.45 9.57 -13.00
N ARG A 31 3.71 10.80 -13.44
CA ARG A 31 4.93 11.53 -13.07
C ARG A 31 5.04 11.72 -11.56
N ARG A 32 3.98 12.21 -10.92
CA ARG A 32 3.95 12.40 -9.47
C ARG A 32 4.14 11.10 -8.70
N ALA A 33 3.51 10.02 -9.15
CA ALA A 33 3.68 8.69 -8.56
C ALA A 33 5.12 8.20 -8.70
N LEU A 34 5.73 8.36 -9.88
CA LEU A 34 7.13 7.99 -10.10
C LEU A 34 8.07 8.78 -9.18
N ASP A 35 7.92 10.10 -9.11
CA ASP A 35 8.77 10.95 -8.27
C ASP A 35 8.63 10.58 -6.78
N ALA A 36 7.40 10.29 -6.34
CA ALA A 36 7.13 9.84 -4.97
C ALA A 36 7.76 8.48 -4.68
N LEU A 37 7.67 7.51 -5.60
CA LEU A 37 8.26 6.17 -5.46
C LEU A 37 9.79 6.25 -5.42
N LEU A 38 10.42 7.05 -6.29
CA LEU A 38 11.87 7.24 -6.27
C LEU A 38 12.33 7.86 -4.94
N ALA A 39 11.68 8.93 -4.49
CA ALA A 39 12.01 9.57 -3.22
C ALA A 39 11.77 8.64 -2.01
N ALA A 40 10.78 7.75 -2.08
CA ALA A 40 10.56 6.74 -1.05
C ALA A 40 11.69 5.70 -1.02
N ARG A 41 12.10 5.19 -2.20
CA ARG A 41 13.22 4.25 -2.33
C ARG A 41 14.53 4.83 -1.82
N ASP A 42 14.86 6.07 -2.20
CA ASP A 42 16.07 6.75 -1.72
C ASP A 42 16.10 6.87 -0.20
N ARG A 43 14.96 7.19 0.43
CA ARG A 43 14.86 7.24 1.90
C ARG A 43 14.99 5.87 2.53
N THR A 44 14.36 4.84 1.96
CA THR A 44 14.49 3.47 2.45
C THR A 44 15.94 3.03 2.41
N THR A 45 16.65 3.26 1.29
CA THR A 45 18.08 2.98 1.17
C THR A 45 18.90 3.73 2.21
N LEU A 46 18.68 5.04 2.39
CA LEU A 46 19.38 5.83 3.41
C LEU A 46 19.19 5.26 4.82
N LEU A 47 17.96 4.82 5.15
CA LEU A 47 17.67 4.24 6.46
C LEU A 47 18.34 2.86 6.63
N THR A 48 18.34 2.03 5.60
CA THR A 48 18.95 0.69 5.67
C THR A 48 20.47 0.72 5.61
N ASP A 49 21.07 1.70 4.93
CA ASP A 49 22.53 1.87 4.87
C ASP A 49 23.13 2.30 6.23
N SER A 50 22.28 2.74 7.16
CA SER A 50 22.69 3.16 8.51
C SER A 50 22.81 2.02 9.53
N VAL A 51 22.43 0.79 9.14
CA VAL A 51 22.41 -0.41 9.97
C VAL A 51 23.12 -1.56 9.26
N ASP A 52 23.67 -2.51 10.02
CA ASP A 52 24.30 -3.69 9.45
C ASP A 52 23.31 -4.84 9.15
N ASP A 53 23.76 -5.86 8.41
CA ASP A 53 22.94 -7.04 8.06
C ASP A 53 22.38 -7.78 9.29
N GLY A 54 23.11 -7.76 10.41
CA GLY A 54 22.69 -8.36 11.67
C GLY A 54 21.53 -7.58 12.30
N GLU A 55 21.63 -6.26 12.30
CA GLU A 55 20.56 -5.36 12.76
C GLU A 55 19.31 -5.44 11.87
N LEU A 56 19.47 -5.58 10.55
CA LEU A 56 18.33 -5.77 9.63
C LEU A 56 17.53 -7.04 9.91
N THR A 57 18.21 -8.10 10.36
CA THR A 57 17.61 -9.41 10.61
C THR A 57 17.20 -9.64 12.07
N ALA A 58 17.65 -8.77 12.98
CA ALA A 58 17.35 -8.85 14.40
C ALA A 58 15.91 -8.42 14.71
N GLN A 59 15.29 -9.11 15.68
CA GLN A 59 14.03 -8.70 16.28
C GLN A 59 14.31 -7.91 17.56
N HIS A 60 14.43 -6.58 17.46
CA HIS A 60 14.75 -5.72 18.62
C HIS A 60 13.63 -5.67 19.67
N SER A 61 12.39 -5.96 19.29
CA SER A 61 11.23 -6.02 20.19
C SER A 61 10.34 -7.22 19.83
N PRO A 62 9.86 -8.01 20.81
CA PRO A 62 8.97 -9.15 20.55
C PRO A 62 7.68 -8.81 19.80
N LEU A 63 7.25 -7.54 19.80
CA LEU A 63 6.05 -7.06 19.11
C LEU A 63 6.31 -6.58 17.68
N MET A 64 7.56 -6.38 17.30
CA MET A 64 7.92 -5.90 15.96
C MET A 64 8.49 -7.04 15.13
N SER A 65 8.26 -7.00 13.83
CA SER A 65 9.01 -7.83 12.89
C SER A 65 10.45 -7.31 12.76
N PRO A 66 11.42 -8.16 12.40
CA PRO A 66 12.72 -7.69 11.93
C PRO A 66 12.57 -6.76 10.72
N LEU A 67 13.46 -5.76 10.59
CA LEU A 67 13.37 -4.73 9.55
C LEU A 67 13.41 -5.29 8.12
N VAL A 68 14.13 -6.41 7.91
CA VAL A 68 14.17 -7.10 6.61
C VAL A 68 12.77 -7.55 6.16
N TRP A 69 11.85 -7.82 7.10
CA TRP A 69 10.47 -8.15 6.73
C TRP A 69 9.75 -6.94 6.18
N ASP A 70 9.96 -5.75 6.71
CA ASP A 70 9.33 -4.54 6.16
C ASP A 70 9.78 -4.30 4.71
N LEU A 71 11.06 -4.53 4.41
CA LEU A 71 11.60 -4.47 3.04
C LEU A 71 10.96 -5.53 2.13
N ALA A 72 10.79 -6.76 2.62
CA ALA A 72 10.10 -7.82 1.89
C ALA A 72 8.64 -7.43 1.59
N HIS A 73 7.93 -6.83 2.57
CA HIS A 73 6.58 -6.34 2.36
C HIS A 73 6.54 -5.20 1.34
N ILE A 74 7.48 -4.25 1.36
CA ILE A 74 7.61 -3.20 0.33
C ILE A 74 7.77 -3.83 -1.05
N GLY A 75 8.71 -4.76 -1.22
CA GLY A 75 8.94 -5.44 -2.49
C GLY A 75 7.71 -6.19 -3.01
N ASN A 76 7.01 -6.90 -2.14
CA ASN A 76 5.78 -7.61 -2.50
C ASN A 76 4.65 -6.65 -2.90
N GLN A 77 4.54 -5.47 -2.27
CA GLN A 77 3.56 -4.46 -2.71
C GLN A 77 3.94 -3.84 -4.04
N GLU A 78 5.21 -3.53 -4.27
CA GLU A 78 5.68 -3.02 -5.56
C GLU A 78 5.45 -4.02 -6.69
N GLU A 79 5.69 -5.32 -6.46
CA GLU A 79 5.38 -6.36 -7.44
C GLU A 79 3.88 -6.38 -7.79
N GLN A 80 3.01 -6.43 -6.77
CA GLN A 80 1.57 -6.50 -6.99
C GLN A 80 1.03 -5.27 -7.74
N TRP A 81 1.48 -4.07 -7.39
CA TRP A 81 0.89 -2.84 -7.92
C TRP A 81 1.63 -2.27 -9.12
N LEU A 82 2.97 -2.35 -9.16
CA LEU A 82 3.75 -1.78 -10.26
C LEU A 82 3.96 -2.79 -11.38
N LEU A 83 4.29 -4.05 -11.06
CA LEU A 83 4.60 -5.05 -12.09
C LEU A 83 3.35 -5.75 -12.62
N ARG A 84 2.39 -6.06 -11.75
CA ARG A 84 1.20 -6.85 -12.13
C ARG A 84 -0.01 -6.00 -12.49
N ALA A 85 -0.31 -4.96 -11.70
CA ALA A 85 -1.53 -4.17 -11.89
C ALA A 85 -1.37 -3.02 -12.89
N VAL A 86 -0.23 -2.31 -12.88
CA VAL A 86 0.05 -1.19 -13.80
C VAL A 86 0.89 -1.63 -15.03
N GLY A 87 1.59 -2.76 -14.91
CA GLY A 87 2.57 -3.32 -15.85
C GLY A 87 2.36 -3.02 -17.33
#